data_AF-A0A5C6BQC4-F1
#
_entry.id   AF-A0A5C6BQC4-F1
#
_cell.length_a   1.000
_cell.length_b   1.000
_cell.length_c   1.000
_cell.angle_alpha   90.00
_cell.angle_beta   90.00
_cell.angle_gamma   90.00
#
_symmetry.space_group_name_H-M   'P 1'
#
loop_
_entity.id
_entity.type
_entity.pdbx_description
1 polymer ?
#
loop_
_entity_poly.entity_id
_entity_poly.type
_entity_poly.pdbx_seq_one_letter_code
_entity_poly.pdbx_strand_id
1 'polypeptide(L)'
;MQANRLRIVEERLAGATLVHLEMALSPAPSWAALGWLETSIRSYAKFVDVASKATSSDDGEHGVMRRERMAIDEIKALLDEMREAEPRPCPHCGKPI
;
A
#
# COMPACT_ATOMS: atom_id res chain seq x y z
N MET A 1 5.56 12.79 -23.82
CA MET A 1 6.53 13.62 -24.58
C MET A 1 7.74 12.78 -25.04
N GLN A 2 7.58 11.92 -26.05
CA GLN A 2 8.70 11.15 -26.62
C GLN A 2 8.84 11.39 -28.13
N ALA A 3 7.73 11.78 -28.79
CA ALA A 3 7.67 12.07 -30.21
C ALA A 3 8.57 13.23 -30.70
N ASN A 4 8.94 14.18 -29.82
CA ASN A 4 9.80 15.30 -30.21
C ASN A 4 11.29 14.93 -30.28
N ARG A 5 11.72 13.89 -29.56
CA ARG A 5 13.13 13.52 -29.43
C ARG A 5 13.70 12.97 -30.74
N LEU A 6 12.86 12.36 -31.59
CA LEU A 6 13.23 11.80 -32.89
C LEU A 6 13.39 12.86 -34.00
N ARG A 7 12.85 14.08 -33.81
CA ARG A 7 12.95 15.16 -34.81
C ARG A 7 14.21 16.02 -34.67
N ILE A 8 14.74 16.11 -33.46
CA ILE A 8 15.83 17.02 -33.09
C ILE A 8 17.18 16.27 -33.12
N VAL A 9 17.17 14.93 -33.20
CA VAL A 9 18.37 14.10 -33.11
C VAL A 9 18.61 13.36 -34.42
N GLU A 10 19.80 13.54 -35.00
CA GLU A 10 20.29 12.82 -36.18
C GLU A 10 21.45 11.90 -35.77
N GLU A 11 21.32 10.60 -36.03
CA GLU A 11 22.42 9.64 -35.84
C GLU A 11 23.26 9.58 -37.12
N ARG A 12 24.56 9.81 -36.98
CA ARG A 12 25.54 9.73 -38.09
C ARG A 12 26.33 8.44 -38.04
N LEU A 13 26.88 8.06 -39.19
CA LEU A 13 27.79 6.91 -39.30
C LEU A 13 28.95 7.06 -38.29
N ALA A 14 29.34 5.93 -37.70
CA ALA A 14 30.26 5.82 -36.56
C ALA A 14 29.71 6.22 -35.17
N GLY A 15 28.39 6.34 -35.01
CA GLY A 15 27.74 6.51 -33.69
C GLY A 15 27.77 7.93 -33.14
N ALA A 16 28.13 8.91 -33.97
CA ALA A 16 28.04 10.32 -33.60
C ALA A 16 26.59 10.80 -33.62
N THR A 17 26.18 11.54 -32.59
CA THR A 17 24.82 12.11 -32.46
C THR A 17 24.87 13.61 -32.68
N LEU A 18 24.11 14.12 -33.65
CA LEU A 18 23.94 15.55 -33.90
C LEU A 18 22.56 16.01 -33.43
N VAL A 19 22.50 17.16 -32.77
CA VAL A 19 21.27 17.70 -32.17
C VAL A 19 20.93 19.05 -32.81
N HIS A 20 19.84 19.09 -33.57
CA HIS A 20 19.27 20.23 -34.29
C HIS A 20 18.42 21.11 -33.36
N LEU A 21 19.06 21.92 -32.52
CA LEU A 21 18.40 22.73 -31.48
C LEU A 21 17.38 23.75 -32.03
N GLU A 22 17.54 24.18 -33.28
CA GLU A 22 16.61 25.04 -34.01
C GLU A 22 15.24 24.40 -34.29
N MET A 23 15.17 23.06 -34.27
CA MET A 23 13.92 22.31 -34.39
C MET A 23 13.25 22.08 -33.02
N ALA A 24 13.86 22.55 -31.93
CA ALA A 24 13.30 22.39 -30.60
C ALA A 24 12.09 23.31 -30.40
N LEU A 25 10.95 22.72 -30.05
CA LEU A 25 9.72 23.47 -29.71
C LEU A 25 9.82 24.21 -28.37
N SER A 26 10.88 23.96 -27.60
CA SER A 26 11.14 24.60 -26.32
C SER A 26 12.65 24.66 -26.07
N PRO A 27 13.16 25.73 -25.44
CA PRO A 27 14.56 25.79 -25.02
C PRO A 27 14.87 24.68 -24.00
N ALA A 28 16.15 24.35 -23.85
CA ALA A 28 16.60 23.46 -22.79
C ALA A 28 16.19 24.03 -21.41
N PRO A 29 15.76 23.17 -20.46
CA PRO A 29 15.39 23.63 -19.12
C PRO A 29 16.60 24.27 -18.42
N SER A 30 16.33 25.29 -17.60
CA SER A 30 17.39 25.94 -16.81
C SER A 30 17.91 25.01 -15.71
N TRP A 31 19.12 25.28 -15.22
CA TRP A 31 19.69 24.55 -14.06
C TRP A 31 18.78 24.62 -12.83
N ALA A 32 18.11 25.75 -12.61
CA ALA A 32 17.11 25.87 -11.56
C ALA A 32 15.93 24.91 -11.77
N ALA A 33 15.40 24.81 -13.00
CA ALA A 33 14.32 23.89 -13.32
C ALA A 33 14.74 22.42 -13.11
N LEU A 34 15.98 22.07 -13.47
CA LEU A 34 16.54 20.74 -13.19
C LEU A 34 16.66 20.46 -11.69
N GLY A 35 17.13 21.43 -10.89
CA GLY A 35 17.20 21.29 -9.44
C GLY A 35 15.84 21.13 -8.77
N TRP A 36 14.82 21.85 -9.25
CA TRP A 36 13.43 21.67 -8.80
C TRP A 36 12.86 20.31 -9.18
N LEU A 37 13.18 19.80 -10.37
CA LEU A 37 12.77 18.47 -10.82
C LEU A 37 13.44 17.37 -9.99
N GLU A 38 14.73 17.50 -9.70
CA GLU A 38 15.42 16.58 -8.79
C GLU A 38 14.79 16.58 -7.40
N THR A 39 14.53 17.77 -6.85
CA THR A 39 13.92 17.91 -5.51
C THR A 39 12.53 17.30 -5.46
N SER A 40 11.69 17.52 -6.48
CA SER A 40 10.33 17.00 -6.52
C SER A 40 10.28 15.48 -6.66
N ILE A 41 11.22 14.88 -7.39
CA ILE A 41 11.37 13.42 -7.46
C ILE A 41 11.82 12.85 -6.12
N ARG A 42 12.87 13.43 -5.51
CA ARG A 42 13.42 12.94 -4.23
C ARG A 42 12.41 13.06 -3.09
N SER A 43 11.66 14.16 -3.01
CA SER A 43 10.65 14.36 -1.97
C SER A 43 9.50 13.35 -2.10
N TYR A 44 9.04 13.07 -3.31
CA TYR A 44 7.99 12.09 -3.54
C TYR A 44 8.46 10.67 -3.21
N ALA A 45 9.67 10.29 -3.64
CA ALA A 45 10.24 9.00 -3.29
C ALA A 45 10.36 8.83 -1.76
N LYS A 46 10.76 9.88 -1.03
CA LYS A 46 10.82 9.84 0.43
C LYS A 46 9.44 9.74 1.08
N PHE A 47 8.46 10.46 0.55
CA PHE A 47 7.08 10.38 1.02
C PHE A 47 6.54 8.94 0.89
N VAL A 48 6.76 8.28 -0.25
CA VAL A 48 6.32 6.89 -0.47
C VAL A 48 6.99 5.93 0.52
N ASP A 49 8.30 6.09 0.78
CA ASP A 49 9.03 5.30 1.80
C ASP A 49 8.47 5.48 3.22
N VAL A 50 8.10 6.71 3.58
CA VAL A 50 7.50 7.00 4.88
C VAL A 50 6.08 6.45 4.96
N ALA A 51 5.28 6.67 3.91
CA ALA A 51 3.91 6.19 3.84
C ALA A 51 3.86 4.66 3.93
N SER A 52 4.72 3.95 3.19
CA SER A 52 4.80 2.49 3.27
C SER A 52 5.18 2.04 4.68
N LYS A 53 6.21 2.62 5.30
CA LYS A 53 6.60 2.27 6.68
C LYS A 53 5.49 2.54 7.70
N ALA A 54 4.79 3.64 7.56
CA ALA A 54 3.70 4.01 8.46
C ALA A 54 2.48 3.10 8.30
N THR A 55 2.20 2.62 7.09
CA THR A 55 1.11 1.66 6.83
C THR A 55 1.52 0.20 7.05
N SER A 56 2.83 -0.10 7.12
CA SER A 56 3.38 -1.42 7.45
C SER A 56 3.21 -1.80 8.93
N SER A 57 2.24 -1.21 9.64
CA SER A 57 1.95 -1.53 11.03
C SER A 57 1.49 -2.98 11.16
N ASP A 58 2.45 -3.85 11.47
CA ASP A 58 2.30 -5.26 11.85
C ASP A 58 1.47 -5.44 13.14
N ASP A 59 1.35 -4.39 13.96
CA ASP A 59 0.54 -4.38 15.18
C ASP A 59 -0.97 -4.34 14.91
N GLY A 60 -1.39 -3.89 13.73
CA GLY A 60 -2.81 -3.81 13.36
C GLY A 60 -3.46 -5.18 13.32
N GLU A 61 -2.93 -6.08 12.50
CA GLU A 61 -3.52 -7.40 12.29
C GLU A 61 -3.32 -8.32 13.50
N HIS A 62 -2.09 -8.41 14.04
CA HIS A 62 -1.82 -9.24 15.21
C HIS A 62 -2.57 -8.75 16.46
N GLY A 63 -2.67 -7.43 16.68
CA GLY A 63 -3.43 -6.83 17.76
C GLY A 63 -4.95 -6.99 17.61
N VAL A 64 -5.47 -6.97 16.38
CA VAL A 64 -6.87 -7.31 16.09
C VAL A 64 -7.11 -8.80 16.34
N MET A 65 -6.30 -9.69 15.78
CA MET A 65 -6.45 -11.14 15.98
C MET A 65 -6.44 -11.55 17.45
N ARG A 66 -5.58 -10.93 18.27
CA ARG A 66 -5.55 -11.18 19.71
C ARG A 66 -6.83 -10.73 20.41
N ARG A 67 -7.33 -9.53 20.08
CA ARG A 67 -8.59 -9.00 20.64
C ARG A 67 -9.80 -9.83 20.22
N GLU A 68 -9.89 -10.16 18.94
CA GLU A 68 -10.97 -11.00 18.40
C GLU A 68 -10.97 -12.39 19.05
N ARG A 69 -9.78 -12.99 19.25
CA ARG A 69 -9.69 -14.28 19.93
C ARG A 69 -10.16 -14.24 21.37
N MET A 70 -9.81 -13.20 22.12
CA MET A 70 -10.30 -13.02 23.49
C MET A 70 -11.83 -12.86 23.53
N ALA A 71 -12.41 -12.09 22.62
CA ALA A 71 -13.85 -11.90 22.53
C ALA A 71 -14.59 -13.22 22.18
N ILE A 72 -14.02 -14.03 21.28
CA ILE A 72 -14.57 -15.34 20.95
C ILE A 72 -14.54 -16.28 22.15
N ASP A 73 -13.43 -16.30 22.90
CA ASP A 73 -13.28 -17.17 24.06
C ASP A 73 -14.25 -16.76 25.19
N GLU A 74 -14.50 -15.47 25.37
CA GLU A 74 -15.51 -14.94 26.30
C GLU A 74 -16.94 -15.35 25.91
N ILE A 75 -17.31 -15.21 24.64
CA ILE A 75 -18.64 -15.62 24.15
C ILE A 75 -18.83 -17.12 24.31
N LYS A 76 -17.80 -17.94 24.05
CA LYS A 76 -17.87 -19.40 24.24
C LYS A 76 -18.11 -19.75 25.70
N ALA A 77 -17.40 -19.13 26.63
CA ALA A 77 -17.62 -19.36 28.06
C ALA A 77 -19.05 -19.03 28.47
N LEU A 78 -19.59 -17.89 28.01
CA LEU A 78 -20.98 -17.51 28.27
C LEU A 78 -21.98 -18.52 27.70
N LEU A 79 -21.76 -19.01 26.48
CA LEU A 79 -22.62 -20.02 25.86
C LEU A 79 -22.58 -21.36 26.61
N ASP A 80 -21.41 -21.75 27.11
CA ASP A 80 -21.26 -22.95 27.92
C ASP A 80 -22.00 -22.82 29.26
N GLU A 81 -21.89 -21.68 29.93
CA GLU A 81 -22.66 -21.38 31.15
C GLU A 81 -24.19 -21.46 30.89
N MET A 82 -24.66 -20.90 29.78
CA MET A 82 -26.08 -20.96 29.40
C MET A 82 -26.54 -22.40 29.13
N ARG A 83 -25.70 -23.21 28.50
CA ARG A 83 -25.98 -24.61 28.19
C ARG A 83 -26.00 -25.48 29.45
N GLU A 84 -25.14 -25.18 30.42
CA GLU A 84 -25.12 -25.86 31.72
C GLU A 84 -26.32 -25.49 32.60
N ALA A 85 -26.83 -24.26 32.46
CA ALA A 85 -28.06 -23.81 33.11
C ALA A 85 -29.34 -24.36 32.46
N GLU A 86 -29.25 -24.95 31.25
CA GLU A 86 -30.39 -25.56 30.58
C GLU A 86 -30.81 -26.85 31.32
N PRO A 87 -32.09 -26.98 31.71
CA PRO A 87 -32.54 -28.15 32.45
C PRO A 87 -32.38 -29.41 31.61
N ARG A 88 -31.67 -30.40 32.16
CA ARG A 88 -31.38 -31.64 31.43
C ARG A 88 -32.69 -32.40 31.21
N PRO A 89 -32.95 -32.92 30.00
CA PRO A 89 -34.13 -33.73 29.77
C PRO A 89 -34.00 -35.06 30.54
N CYS A 90 -35.07 -35.44 31.24
CA CYS A 90 -35.15 -36.72 31.92
C CYS A 90 -35.06 -37.87 30.89
N PRO A 91 -34.15 -38.85 31.05
CA PRO A 91 -33.92 -39.91 30.07
C PRO A 91 -35.12 -40.86 29.89
N HIS A 92 -36.09 -40.82 30.81
CA HIS A 92 -37.28 -41.68 30.77
C HIS A 92 -38.52 -41.02 30.18
N CYS A 93 -38.65 -39.69 30.23
CA CYS A 93 -39.87 -39.00 29.79
C CYS A 93 -39.64 -37.69 29.04
N GLY A 94 -38.38 -37.26 28.85
CA GLY A 94 -38.01 -36.08 28.06
C GLY A 94 -38.35 -34.73 28.67
N LYS A 95 -38.96 -34.70 29.87
CA LYS A 95 -39.27 -33.45 30.58
C LYS A 95 -38.02 -32.82 31.19
N PRO A 96 -37.93 -31.49 31.28
CA PRO A 96 -36.83 -30.82 31.97
C PRO A 96 -36.77 -31.24 33.45
N ILE A 97 -35.56 -31.57 33.94
CA ILE A 97 -35.25 -31.85 35.36
C ILE A 97 -34.84 -30.56 36.06
#